data_AF-A0A952BP43-F1
#
_entry.id   AF-A0A952BP43-F1
#
_cell.length_a   1.000
_cell.length_b   1.000
_cell.length_c   1.000
_cell.angle_alpha   90.00
_cell.angle_beta   90.00
_cell.angle_gamma   90.00
#
_symmetry.space_group_name_H-M   'P 1'
#
loop_
_entity.id
_entity.type
_entity.pdbx_description
1 polymer ?
#
loop_
_entity_poly.entity_id
_entity_poly.type
_entity_poly.pdbx_seq_one_letter_code
_entity_poly.pdbx_strand_id
1 'polypeptide(L)'
;MLRTLIVAMTLALSLPVATTQAETPKASPARKADLADRVAGTYNGAVISDARGSSRDNVTITVTRVGANKVEIKSAYARIPTVTIALEKAMDAILAASGPYVFLLDMVRSPDRLDLTIDDASWSGTRIASPAPK
;
A
#
# COMPACT_ATOMS: atom_id res chain seq x y z
N MET A 1 -49.13 22.33 71.38
CA MET A 1 -49.72 21.35 70.46
C MET A 1 -49.40 21.75 69.03
N LEU A 2 -48.64 20.88 68.34
CA LEU A 2 -48.40 20.69 66.90
C LEU A 2 -48.65 21.86 65.92
N ARG A 3 -47.59 22.26 65.18
CA ARG A 3 -47.62 22.41 63.70
C ARG A 3 -46.23 22.61 63.10
N THR A 4 -45.86 21.64 62.28
CA THR A 4 -44.65 21.45 61.48
C THR A 4 -44.53 22.46 60.33
N LEU A 5 -43.32 22.92 59.97
CA LEU A 5 -43.02 23.37 58.60
C LEU A 5 -41.52 23.20 58.24
N ILE A 6 -41.25 22.09 57.53
CA ILE A 6 -40.38 21.89 56.36
C ILE A 6 -39.13 22.78 56.23
N VAL A 7 -37.96 22.19 56.44
CA VAL A 7 -36.65 22.71 55.97
C VAL A 7 -36.35 22.11 54.60
N ALA A 8 -36.10 22.98 53.61
CA ALA A 8 -35.75 22.60 52.25
C ALA A 8 -34.33 22.02 52.18
N MET A 9 -34.20 20.83 51.60
CA MET A 9 -32.96 20.11 51.36
C MET A 9 -32.44 20.46 49.96
N THR A 10 -31.33 21.20 49.87
CA THR A 10 -30.59 21.42 48.62
C THR A 10 -29.33 20.56 48.64
N LEU A 11 -29.39 19.42 47.95
CA LEU A 11 -28.26 18.53 47.70
C LEU A 11 -27.63 18.94 46.35
N ALA A 12 -26.53 19.68 46.39
CA ALA A 12 -25.73 19.96 45.19
C ALA A 12 -24.78 18.77 44.95
N LEU A 13 -25.10 17.97 43.92
CA LEU A 13 -24.28 16.86 43.44
C LEU A 13 -22.96 17.39 42.86
N SER A 14 -21.84 17.06 43.50
CA SER A 14 -20.50 17.19 42.92
C SER A 14 -20.23 15.99 42.00
N LEU A 15 -20.14 16.24 40.69
CA LEU A 15 -19.72 15.23 39.71
C LEU A 15 -18.18 15.15 39.70
N PRO A 16 -17.57 13.96 39.81
CA PRO A 16 -16.15 13.80 39.54
C PRO A 16 -15.92 13.88 38.03
N VAL A 17 -15.10 14.83 37.60
CA VAL A 17 -14.54 14.85 36.23
C VAL A 17 -13.56 13.67 36.16
N ALA A 18 -14.02 12.54 35.61
CA ALA A 18 -13.14 11.46 35.20
C ALA A 18 -12.34 11.96 34.00
N THR A 19 -11.08 12.34 34.23
CA THR A 19 -10.11 12.53 33.15
C THR A 19 -9.77 11.17 32.58
N THR A 20 -10.49 10.77 31.53
CA THR A 20 -10.10 9.65 30.68
C THR A 20 -8.79 10.04 29.99
N GLN A 21 -7.68 9.64 30.59
CA GLN A 21 -6.36 9.79 30.00
C GLN A 21 -6.33 8.82 28.81
N ALA A 22 -6.57 9.34 27.61
CA ALA A 22 -6.43 8.57 26.38
C ALA A 22 -4.99 8.06 26.31
N GLU A 23 -4.81 6.75 26.48
CA GLU A 23 -3.52 6.09 26.21
C GLU A 23 -3.15 6.39 24.77
N THR A 24 -2.15 7.25 24.60
CA THR A 24 -1.50 7.49 23.31
C THR A 24 -1.05 6.13 22.78
N PRO A 25 -1.52 5.67 21.60
CA PRO A 25 -1.10 4.39 21.06
C PRO A 25 0.42 4.37 20.97
N LYS A 26 1.03 3.46 21.75
CA LYS A 26 2.47 3.26 21.75
C LYS A 26 2.89 2.92 20.33
N ALA A 27 3.51 3.90 19.64
CA ALA A 27 3.95 3.73 18.27
C ALA A 27 4.81 2.47 18.19
N SER A 28 4.34 1.48 17.43
CA SER A 28 5.12 0.27 17.20
C SER A 28 6.43 0.66 16.53
N PRO A 29 7.56 0.05 16.91
CA PRO A 29 8.86 0.40 16.35
C PRO A 29 8.82 0.31 14.83
N ALA A 30 9.30 1.35 14.16
CA ALA A 30 9.30 1.44 12.71
C ALA A 30 10.06 0.25 12.10
N ARG A 31 9.40 -0.52 11.24
CA ARG A 31 10.01 -1.65 10.54
C ARG A 31 11.10 -1.14 9.59
N LYS A 32 12.23 -1.84 9.53
CA LYS A 32 13.27 -1.58 8.51
C LYS A 32 12.68 -1.76 7.11
N ALA A 33 12.89 -0.76 6.25
CA ALA A 33 12.45 -0.83 4.85
C ALA A 33 13.13 -1.99 4.11
N ASP A 34 12.37 -2.65 3.24
CA ASP A 34 12.79 -3.79 2.43
C ASP A 34 12.56 -3.53 0.93
N LEU A 35 12.87 -4.50 0.07
CA LEU A 35 12.72 -4.33 -1.39
C LEU A 35 11.27 -4.09 -1.78
N ALA A 36 10.32 -4.70 -1.07
CA ALA A 36 8.89 -4.54 -1.36
C ALA A 36 8.43 -3.11 -1.09
N ASP A 37 8.99 -2.43 -0.09
CA ASP A 37 8.70 -0.99 0.13
C ASP A 37 9.25 -0.11 -0.98
N ARG A 38 10.42 -0.45 -1.55
CA ARG A 38 11.01 0.32 -2.66
C ARG A 38 10.16 0.20 -3.92
N VAL A 39 9.67 -1.00 -4.24
CA VAL A 39 8.88 -1.22 -5.46
C VAL A 39 7.40 -0.89 -5.29
N ALA A 40 6.86 -0.88 -4.06
CA ALA A 40 5.44 -0.61 -3.84
C ALA A 40 5.04 0.75 -4.44
N GLY A 41 3.86 0.79 -5.06
CA GLY A 41 3.35 1.97 -5.73
C GLY A 41 2.52 1.66 -6.95
N THR A 42 2.17 2.72 -7.67
CA THR A 42 1.39 2.65 -8.90
C THR A 42 2.27 3.02 -10.07
N TYR A 43 2.05 2.33 -11.19
CA TYR A 43 2.76 2.54 -12.43
C TYR A 43 1.77 2.65 -13.59
N ASN A 44 2.08 3.47 -14.58
CA ASN A 44 1.27 3.61 -15.79
C ASN A 44 2.13 3.39 -17.03
N GLY A 45 1.55 2.73 -18.04
CA GLY A 45 2.29 2.29 -19.21
C GLY A 45 1.40 1.54 -20.19
N ALA A 46 2.01 0.66 -20.98
CA ALA A 46 1.32 -0.06 -22.04
C ALA A 46 1.63 -1.56 -22.00
N VAL A 47 0.63 -2.35 -22.37
CA VAL A 47 0.82 -3.75 -22.80
C VAL A 47 1.42 -3.69 -24.20
N ILE A 48 2.72 -3.98 -24.28
CA ILE A 48 3.48 -3.92 -25.53
C ILE A 48 3.27 -5.17 -26.38
N SER A 49 2.96 -6.31 -25.75
CA SER A 49 2.65 -7.58 -26.42
C SER A 49 1.73 -8.42 -25.55
N ASP A 50 0.76 -9.09 -26.15
CA ASP A 50 -0.11 -10.10 -25.52
C ASP A 50 -0.36 -11.20 -26.55
N ALA A 51 0.02 -12.44 -26.24
CA ALA A 51 -0.19 -13.57 -27.15
C ALA A 51 -1.67 -13.80 -27.54
N ARG A 52 -2.60 -13.22 -26.78
CA ARG A 52 -4.04 -13.43 -26.91
C ARG A 52 -4.77 -12.23 -27.51
N GLY A 53 -4.08 -11.14 -27.85
CA GLY A 53 -4.73 -9.92 -28.34
C GLY A 53 -3.81 -8.78 -28.75
N SER A 54 -4.41 -7.65 -29.12
CA SER A 54 -3.68 -6.43 -29.48
C SER A 54 -3.11 -5.71 -28.25
N SER A 55 -2.04 -4.95 -28.47
CA SER A 55 -1.45 -4.02 -27.51
C SER A 55 -2.48 -3.02 -26.93
N ARG A 56 -2.23 -2.55 -25.71
CA ARG A 56 -3.12 -1.63 -24.97
C ARG A 56 -2.32 -0.57 -24.24
N ASP A 57 -2.62 0.70 -24.51
CA ASP A 57 -2.02 1.83 -23.79
C ASP A 57 -2.78 2.16 -22.49
N ASN A 58 -2.17 3.02 -21.67
CA ASN A 58 -2.73 3.55 -20.42
C ASN A 58 -3.19 2.45 -19.43
N VAL A 59 -2.47 1.33 -19.41
CA VAL A 59 -2.70 0.24 -18.47
C VAL A 59 -1.95 0.52 -17.18
N THR A 60 -2.70 0.56 -16.09
CA THR A 60 -2.16 0.78 -14.74
C THR A 60 -1.81 -0.53 -14.06
N ILE A 61 -0.63 -0.58 -13.45
CA ILE A 61 -0.19 -1.64 -12.55
C ILE A 61 -0.08 -1.09 -11.14
N THR A 62 -0.62 -1.82 -10.18
CA THR A 62 -0.47 -1.57 -8.75
C THR A 62 0.39 -2.66 -8.13
N VAL A 63 1.49 -2.25 -7.50
CA VAL A 63 2.43 -3.12 -6.78
C VAL A 63 2.23 -2.89 -5.29
N THR A 64 1.81 -3.93 -4.57
CA THR A 64 1.51 -3.86 -3.14
C THR A 64 2.41 -4.80 -2.35
N ARG A 65 3.01 -4.32 -1.27
CA ARG A 65 3.79 -5.18 -0.36
C ARG A 65 2.86 -6.15 0.36
N VAL A 66 3.17 -7.45 0.29
CA VAL A 66 2.44 -8.51 1.01
C VAL A 66 3.34 -9.34 1.93
N GLY A 67 4.65 -9.08 1.94
CA GLY A 67 5.60 -9.73 2.83
C GLY A 67 7.00 -9.14 2.69
N ALA A 68 7.96 -9.69 3.44
CA ALA A 68 9.36 -9.30 3.32
C ALA A 68 9.86 -9.61 1.90
N ASN A 69 10.30 -8.58 1.17
CA ASN A 69 10.73 -8.69 -0.23
C ASN A 69 9.71 -9.42 -1.12
N LYS A 70 8.42 -9.28 -0.84
CA LYS A 70 7.35 -9.98 -1.56
C LYS A 70 6.20 -9.02 -1.86
N VAL A 71 5.78 -9.01 -3.13
CA VAL A 71 4.76 -8.09 -3.63
C VAL A 71 3.65 -8.81 -4.37
N GLU A 72 2.44 -8.28 -4.27
CA GLU A 72 1.33 -8.59 -5.15
C GLU A 72 1.29 -7.57 -6.29
N ILE A 73 1.12 -8.09 -7.51
CA ILE A 73 0.98 -7.31 -8.73
C ILE A 73 -0.46 -7.42 -9.18
N LYS A 74 -1.13 -6.27 -9.31
CA LYS A 74 -2.49 -6.17 -9.84
C LYS A 74 -2.51 -5.27 -11.07
N SER A 75 -3.17 -5.73 -12.13
CA SER A 75 -3.31 -4.98 -13.38
C SER A 75 -4.74 -4.50 -13.60
N ALA A 76 -4.88 -3.31 -14.20
CA ALA A 76 -6.14 -2.85 -14.77
C ALA A 76 -6.50 -3.58 -16.08
N TYR A 77 -5.55 -4.28 -16.70
CA TYR A 77 -5.79 -5.12 -17.87
C TYR A 77 -6.15 -6.54 -17.45
N ALA A 78 -7.42 -6.91 -17.64
CA ALA A 78 -8.02 -8.15 -17.12
C ALA A 78 -7.32 -9.47 -17.53
N ARG A 79 -6.50 -9.45 -18.58
CA ARG A 79 -5.75 -10.63 -19.04
C ARG A 79 -4.42 -10.83 -18.32
N ILE A 80 -3.92 -9.81 -17.61
CA ILE A 80 -2.80 -9.97 -16.70
C ILE A 80 -3.40 -10.35 -15.33
N PRO A 81 -3.27 -11.61 -14.89
CA PRO A 81 -3.82 -12.03 -13.61
C PRO A 81 -3.09 -11.35 -12.44
N THR A 82 -3.75 -11.35 -11.27
CA THR A 82 -3.09 -10.95 -10.04
C THR A 82 -2.12 -12.05 -9.60
N VAL A 83 -0.86 -11.70 -9.34
CA VAL A 83 0.19 -12.66 -8.97
C VAL A 83 1.00 -12.13 -7.80
N THR A 84 1.65 -13.03 -7.06
CA THR A 84 2.57 -12.66 -6.00
C THR A 84 4.00 -13.05 -6.36
N ILE A 85 4.93 -12.12 -6.23
CA ILE A 85 6.32 -12.25 -6.69
C ILE A 85 7.26 -11.98 -5.51
N ALA A 86 8.18 -12.91 -5.28
CA ALA A 86 9.31 -12.71 -4.39
C ALA A 86 10.41 -11.94 -5.12
N LEU A 87 11.07 -11.01 -4.44
CA LEU A 87 11.99 -10.05 -5.03
C LEU A 87 13.42 -10.27 -4.56
N GLU A 88 14.37 -10.02 -5.45
CA GLU A 88 15.78 -9.90 -5.14
C GLU A 88 16.37 -8.65 -5.77
N LYS A 89 17.53 -8.21 -5.24
CA LYS A 89 18.27 -7.08 -5.80
C LYS A 89 19.42 -7.60 -6.63
N ALA A 90 19.52 -7.13 -7.87
CA ALA A 90 20.62 -7.43 -8.78
C ALA A 90 21.23 -6.11 -9.27
N MET A 91 22.42 -5.77 -8.75
CA MET A 91 23.09 -4.50 -9.02
C MET A 91 22.17 -3.29 -8.73
N ASP A 92 21.80 -2.54 -9.76
CA ASP A 92 20.95 -1.34 -9.69
C ASP A 92 19.48 -1.62 -10.07
N ALA A 93 19.09 -2.90 -10.16
CA ALA A 93 17.73 -3.33 -10.44
C ALA A 93 17.14 -4.19 -9.31
N ILE A 94 15.81 -4.25 -9.26
CA ILE A 94 15.06 -5.20 -8.45
C ILE A 94 14.32 -6.15 -9.39
N LEU A 95 14.51 -7.45 -9.17
CA LEU A 95 14.02 -8.51 -10.06
C LEU A 95 13.11 -9.50 -9.33
N ALA A 96 12.38 -10.32 -10.09
CA ALA A 96 11.76 -11.54 -9.56
C ALA A 96 12.86 -12.53 -9.14
N ALA A 97 12.82 -13.00 -7.89
CA ALA A 97 13.79 -13.96 -7.36
C ALA A 97 13.58 -15.39 -7.89
N SER A 98 12.39 -15.71 -8.40
CA SER A 98 12.05 -17.03 -8.96
C SER A 98 10.70 -16.98 -9.68
N GLY A 99 10.37 -18.08 -10.38
CA GLY A 99 9.09 -18.28 -11.03
C GLY A 99 9.10 -17.89 -12.51
N PRO A 100 7.94 -18.00 -13.18
CA PRO A 100 7.82 -17.78 -14.62
C PRO A 100 7.67 -16.30 -15.00
N TYR A 101 7.77 -15.39 -14.03
CA TYR A 101 7.46 -13.98 -14.23
C TYR A 101 8.73 -13.20 -14.57
N VAL A 102 8.63 -12.31 -15.54
CA VAL A 102 9.57 -11.19 -15.63
C VAL A 102 9.04 -10.09 -14.74
N PHE A 103 9.86 -9.68 -13.77
CA PHE A 103 9.69 -8.46 -13.00
C PHE A 103 11.03 -7.75 -13.01
N LEU A 104 11.08 -6.53 -13.54
CA LEU A 104 12.29 -5.72 -13.54
C LEU A 104 11.95 -4.28 -13.23
N LEU A 105 12.42 -3.80 -12.08
CA LEU A 105 12.44 -2.38 -11.76
C LEU A 105 13.84 -1.82 -12.01
N ASP A 106 13.97 -0.99 -13.04
CA ASP A 106 15.16 -0.18 -13.31
C ASP A 106 15.11 1.08 -12.43
N MET A 107 16.02 1.14 -11.44
CA MET A 107 16.11 2.24 -10.47
C MET A 107 17.04 3.36 -10.92
N VAL A 108 17.76 3.20 -12.04
CA VAL A 108 18.67 4.23 -12.57
C VAL A 108 17.87 5.31 -13.29
N ARG A 109 16.72 4.95 -13.84
CA ARG A 109 15.79 5.88 -14.49
C ARG A 109 14.97 6.65 -13.47
N SER A 110 14.65 7.90 -13.81
CA SER A 110 13.74 8.75 -13.04
C SER A 110 12.63 9.28 -13.97
N PRO A 111 11.35 8.94 -13.74
CA PRO A 111 10.86 7.99 -12.72
C PRO A 111 11.36 6.55 -12.95
N ASP A 112 11.36 5.72 -11.90
CA ASP A 112 11.69 4.29 -11.99
C ASP A 112 10.84 3.64 -13.12
N ARG A 113 11.46 2.76 -13.91
CA ARG A 113 10.78 2.01 -14.98
C ARG A 113 10.52 0.58 -14.54
N LEU A 114 9.31 0.10 -14.73
CA LEU A 114 8.90 -1.27 -14.45
C LEU A 114 8.57 -1.98 -15.76
N ASP A 115 9.21 -3.13 -15.96
CA ASP A 115 8.90 -4.08 -17.03
C ASP A 115 8.36 -5.38 -16.41
N LEU A 116 7.27 -5.89 -16.98
CA LEU A 116 6.58 -7.10 -16.52
C LEU A 116 6.30 -8.04 -17.68
N THR A 117 6.40 -9.34 -17.43
CA THR A 117 5.79 -10.38 -18.26
C THR A 117 5.09 -11.38 -17.35
N ILE A 118 3.77 -11.48 -17.50
CA ILE A 118 2.91 -12.36 -16.72
C ILE A 118 1.90 -12.97 -17.68
N ASP A 119 1.80 -14.31 -17.71
CA ASP A 119 0.80 -15.03 -18.50
C ASP A 119 0.80 -14.60 -19.99
N ASP A 120 1.98 -14.63 -20.60
CA ASP A 120 2.25 -14.25 -22.00
C ASP A 120 1.86 -12.82 -22.40
N ALA A 121 1.61 -11.95 -21.42
CA ALA A 121 1.40 -10.53 -21.63
C ALA A 121 2.59 -9.73 -21.06
N SER A 122 3.23 -8.95 -21.92
CA SER A 122 4.34 -8.07 -21.58
C SER A 122 3.85 -6.62 -21.47
N TRP A 123 4.22 -5.97 -20.38
CA TRP A 123 3.84 -4.60 -20.06
C TRP A 123 5.09 -3.80 -19.67
N SER A 124 5.13 -2.52 -20.06
CA SER A 124 6.20 -1.60 -19.71
C SER A 124 5.62 -0.24 -19.32
N GLY A 125 6.13 0.35 -18.25
CA GLY A 125 5.68 1.65 -17.78
C GLY A 125 6.58 2.26 -16.73
N THR A 126 6.16 3.41 -16.21
CA THR A 126 6.91 4.18 -15.24
C THR A 126 6.09 4.47 -14.00
N ARG A 127 6.79 4.69 -12.88
CA ARG A 127 6.16 5.03 -11.61
C ARG A 127 5.42 6.35 -11.73
N ILE A 128 4.16 6.39 -11.30
CA ILE A 128 3.43 7.65 -11.13
C ILE A 128 3.81 8.23 -9.77
N ALA A 129 4.07 9.54 -9.71
CA ALA A 129 4.32 10.21 -8.45
C ALA A 129 3.10 10.01 -7.54
N SER A 130 3.32 9.54 -6.30
CA SER A 130 2.29 9.64 -5.27
C SER A 130 1.90 11.11 -5.14
N PRO A 131 0.60 11.46 -5.12
CA PRO A 131 0.22 12.84 -4.85
C PRO A 131 0.85 13.26 -3.53
N ALA A 132 1.51 14.41 -3.51
CA ALA A 132 2.10 14.96 -2.30
C ALA A 132 1.01 15.02 -1.21
N PRO A 133 1.31 14.59 0.03
CA PRO A 133 0.37 14.83 1.12
C PRO A 133 0.13 16.34 1.22
N LYS A 134 -1.14 16.75 1.17
CA LYS A 134 -1.56 18.13 1.41
C LYS A 134 -1.38 18.49 2.87
#